data_AF-A0A7X5IUT9-F1
#
_entry.id   AF-A0A7X5IUT9-F1
#
_cell.length_a   1.000
_cell.length_b   1.000
_cell.length_c   1.000
_cell.angle_alpha   90.00
_cell.angle_beta   90.00
_cell.angle_gamma   90.00
#
_symmetry.space_group_name_H-M   'P 1'
#
loop_
_entity.id
_entity.type
_entity.pdbx_description
1 polymer ?
#
loop_
_entity_poly.entity_id
_entity_poly.type
_entity_poly.pdbx_seq_one_letter_code
_entity_poly.pdbx_strand_id
1 'polypeptide(L)'
;MLLDKKEGMRKKKKGGIVAGYDMNDEYAQISYSFLDKGQIETLAVVAGTEQYSIPMALCRKKETKQWLFGKEAVKCAKEGGGFL
;
A
#
# COMPACT_ATOMS: atom_id res chain seq x y z
N MET A 1 30.44 -9.34 -15.55
CA MET A 1 31.17 -8.90 -14.34
C MET A 1 30.21 -9.03 -13.18
N LEU A 2 30.49 -9.96 -12.26
CA LEU A 2 29.78 -10.07 -10.99
C LEU A 2 30.09 -8.82 -10.18
N LEU A 3 29.07 -8.10 -9.74
CA LEU A 3 29.25 -7.00 -8.80
C LEU A 3 29.55 -7.61 -7.43
N ASP A 4 30.82 -7.52 -7.06
CA ASP A 4 31.36 -8.02 -5.79
C ASP A 4 30.71 -7.32 -4.58
N LYS A 5 30.39 -8.16 -3.59
CA LYS A 5 29.89 -7.82 -2.25
C LYS A 5 30.72 -6.72 -1.57
N LYS A 6 30.02 -5.70 -1.08
CA LYS A 6 30.33 -5.09 0.23
C LYS A 6 29.23 -5.45 1.22
N GLU A 7 29.32 -6.65 1.79
CA GLU A 7 28.62 -6.99 3.04
C GLU A 7 29.27 -6.23 4.20
N GLY A 8 28.93 -4.95 4.32
CA GLY A 8 29.00 -4.29 5.62
C GLY A 8 27.99 -5.00 6.53
N MET A 9 28.44 -5.60 7.63
CA MET A 9 27.62 -6.23 8.67
C MET A 9 26.65 -5.22 9.31
N ARG A 10 25.60 -4.86 8.59
CA ARG A 10 24.39 -4.28 9.17
C ARG A 10 23.75 -5.44 9.92
N LYS A 11 23.86 -5.46 11.25
CA LYS A 11 23.16 -6.43 12.12
C LYS A 11 21.77 -6.67 11.51
N LYS A 12 21.50 -7.88 10.99
CA LYS A 12 20.18 -8.26 10.47
C LYS A 12 19.19 -7.93 11.60
N LYS A 13 18.40 -6.87 11.46
CA LYS A 13 17.34 -6.57 12.42
C LYS A 13 16.39 -7.77 12.38
N LYS A 14 16.41 -8.61 13.41
CA LYS A 14 15.40 -9.65 13.60
C LYS A 14 14.04 -8.94 13.65
N GLY A 15 13.13 -9.29 12.73
CA GLY A 15 11.77 -8.73 12.68
C GLY A 15 11.57 -7.48 11.81
N GLY A 16 12.38 -7.23 10.79
CA GLY A 16 12.11 -6.14 9.83
C GLY A 16 11.13 -6.55 8.73
N ILE A 17 10.29 -5.61 8.30
CA ILE A 17 9.42 -5.74 7.11
C ILE A 17 9.90 -4.72 6.08
N VAL A 18 9.91 -5.12 4.82
CA VAL A 18 10.05 -4.22 3.67
C VAL A 18 8.72 -4.20 2.94
N ALA A 19 8.23 -3.00 2.58
CA ALA A 19 7.06 -2.82 1.75
C ALA A 19 7.46 -2.11 0.45
N GLY A 20 6.99 -2.63 -0.68
CA GLY A 20 7.03 -2.01 -1.99
C GLY A 20 5.64 -1.47 -2.34
N TYR A 21 5.65 -0.29 -2.95
CA TYR A 21 4.45 0.38 -3.45
C TYR A 21 4.57 0.45 -4.97
N ASP A 22 3.61 -0.15 -5.66
CA ASP A 22 3.39 0.06 -7.09
C ASP A 22 2.21 1.01 -7.24
N MET A 23 2.37 2.06 -8.05
CA MET A 23 1.39 3.14 -8.15
C MET A 23 1.37 3.70 -9.57
N ASN A 24 0.16 3.92 -10.09
CA ASN A 24 -0.11 4.69 -11.29
C ASN A 24 -1.25 5.69 -11.02
N ASP A 25 -1.80 6.32 -12.06
CA ASP A 25 -2.84 7.34 -11.90
C ASP A 25 -4.20 6.76 -11.48
N GLU A 26 -4.43 5.46 -11.65
CA GLU A 26 -5.71 4.80 -11.39
C GLU A 26 -5.70 3.95 -10.11
N TYR A 27 -4.60 3.24 -9.87
CA TYR A 27 -4.48 2.26 -8.80
C TYR A 27 -3.09 2.23 -8.17
N ALA A 28 -3.07 1.80 -6.91
CA ALA A 28 -1.89 1.41 -6.17
C ALA A 28 -2.02 -0.02 -5.64
N GLN A 29 -0.87 -0.68 -5.46
CA GLN A 29 -0.76 -1.99 -4.83
C GLN A 29 0.39 -1.98 -3.83
N ILE A 30 0.21 -2.70 -2.73
CA ILE A 30 1.22 -2.83 -1.69
C ILE A 30 1.64 -4.29 -1.60
N SER A 31 2.93 -4.56 -1.76
CA SER A 31 3.51 -5.87 -1.50
C SER A 31 4.56 -5.74 -0.40
N TYR A 32 4.71 -6.76 0.44
CA TYR A 32 5.64 -6.73 1.55
C TYR A 32 6.37 -8.07 1.72
N SER A 33 7.50 -8.02 2.41
CA SER A 33 8.26 -9.21 2.78
C SER A 33 8.86 -9.04 4.16
N PHE A 34 8.76 -10.09 4.98
CA PHE A 34 9.54 -10.20 6.20
C PHE A 34 10.98 -10.56 5.84
N LEU A 35 11.95 -9.78 6.33
CA LEU A 35 13.37 -9.91 6.00
C LEU A 35 13.98 -11.28 6.34
N ASP A 36 13.33 -12.04 7.22
CA ASP A 36 13.75 -13.37 7.67
C ASP A 36 13.02 -14.52 6.95
N LYS A 37 11.86 -14.27 6.32
CA LYS A 37 11.07 -15.30 5.62
C LYS A 37 11.39 -15.41 4.13
N GLY A 38 11.86 -14.33 3.50
CA GLY A 38 12.20 -14.32 2.07
C GLY A 38 11.01 -14.49 1.12
N GLN A 39 9.78 -14.54 1.63
CA GLN A 39 8.54 -14.61 0.86
C GLN A 39 7.96 -13.20 0.70
N ILE A 40 7.45 -12.91 -0.50
CA ILE A 40 6.73 -11.67 -0.81
C ILE A 40 5.24 -11.98 -0.77
N GLU A 41 4.48 -11.13 -0.09
CA GLU A 41 3.03 -11.18 -0.04
C GLU A 41 2.45 -9.86 -0.56
N THR A 42 1.29 -9.92 -1.19
CA THR A 42 0.54 -8.70 -1.59
C THR A 42 -0.61 -8.47 -0.62
N LEU A 43 -0.72 -7.24 -0.12
CA LEU A 43 -1.72 -6.85 0.86
C LEU A 43 -3.11 -6.85 0.22
N ALA A 44 -4.01 -7.69 0.72
CA ALA A 44 -5.43 -7.56 0.43
C ALA A 44 -6.02 -6.38 1.21
N VAL A 45 -6.64 -5.43 0.49
CA VAL A 45 -7.27 -4.22 1.06
C VAL A 45 -8.42 -4.58 1.98
N VAL A 46 -9.14 -5.67 1.67
CA VAL A 46 -10.20 -6.23 2.50
C VAL A 46 -9.76 -7.62 2.95
N ALA A 47 -9.70 -7.84 4.27
CA ALA A 47 -9.26 -9.10 4.85
C ALA A 47 -10.12 -10.27 4.34
N GLY A 48 -9.46 -11.38 3.99
CA GLY A 48 -10.12 -12.57 3.45
C GLY A 48 -10.57 -12.46 1.99
N THR A 49 -10.13 -11.42 1.27
CA THR A 49 -10.42 -11.25 -0.15
C THR A 49 -9.15 -11.25 -0.98
N GLU A 50 -9.30 -11.39 -2.30
CA GLU A 50 -8.22 -11.20 -3.27
C GLU A 50 -8.24 -9.78 -3.88
N GLN A 51 -8.71 -8.79 -3.12
CA GLN A 51 -8.74 -7.40 -3.57
C GLN A 51 -7.44 -6.69 -3.23
N TYR A 52 -6.50 -6.66 -4.18
CA TYR A 52 -5.16 -6.09 -3.99
C TYR A 52 -5.00 -4.65 -4.47
N SER A 53 -5.90 -4.18 -5.33
CA SER A 53 -5.81 -2.84 -5.92
C SER A 53 -6.54 -1.80 -5.08
N ILE A 54 -5.84 -0.72 -4.75
CA ILE A 54 -6.33 0.46 -4.07
C ILE A 54 -6.55 1.54 -5.13
N PRO A 55 -7.78 2.04 -5.35
CA PRO A 55 -7.99 3.19 -6.24
C PRO A 55 -7.14 4.40 -5.80
N MET A 56 -6.49 5.07 -6.75
CA MET A 56 -5.71 6.29 -6.51
C MET A 56 -6.61 7.51 -6.42
N ALA A 57 -7.47 7.50 -5.40
CA ALA A 57 -8.46 8.53 -5.14
C ALA A 57 -8.37 9.00 -3.68
N LEU A 58 -8.48 10.31 -3.48
CA LEU A 58 -8.71 10.94 -2.18
C LEU A 58 -10.07 11.61 -2.21
N CYS A 59 -10.78 11.65 -1.08
CA CYS A 59 -12.03 12.39 -0.99
C CYS A 59 -12.12 13.07 0.36
N ARG A 60 -12.34 14.39 0.36
CA ARG A 60 -12.59 15.15 1.59
C ARG A 60 -14.08 15.18 1.89
N LYS A 61 -14.49 14.59 3.00
CA LYS A 61 -15.88 14.64 3.49
C LYS A 61 -16.33 16.09 3.71
N LYS A 62 -17.55 16.42 3.27
CA LYS A 62 -18.14 17.77 3.41
C LYS A 62 -18.31 18.17 4.87
N GLU A 63 -18.88 17.26 5.66
CA GLU A 63 -19.28 17.48 7.06
C GLU A 63 -18.07 17.54 7.99
N THR A 64 -17.23 16.50 7.97
CA THR A 64 -16.16 16.34 8.97
C THR A 64 -14.80 16.87 8.51
N LYS A 65 -14.65 17.23 7.23
CA LYS A 65 -13.37 17.56 6.59
C LYS A 65 -12.32 16.43 6.63
N GLN A 66 -12.72 15.23 7.03
CA GLN A 66 -11.87 14.05 7.02
C GLN A 66 -11.52 13.64 5.58
N TRP A 67 -10.28 13.22 5.37
CA TRP A 67 -9.84 12.60 4.12
C TRP A 67 -10.09 11.09 4.16
N LEU A 68 -10.71 10.59 3.09
CA LEU A 68 -10.84 9.18 2.76
C LEU A 68 -9.91 8.86 1.60
N PHE A 69 -9.56 7.60 1.43
CA PHE A 69 -8.74 7.12 0.31
C PHE A 69 -9.34 5.85 -0.31
N GLY A 70 -8.85 5.47 -1.49
CA GLY A 70 -9.20 4.19 -2.10
C GLY A 70 -10.69 4.05 -2.37
N LYS A 71 -11.24 2.86 -2.09
CA LYS A 71 -12.66 2.55 -2.34
C LYS A 71 -13.61 3.45 -1.55
N GLU A 72 -13.22 3.86 -0.35
CA GLU A 72 -14.04 4.75 0.48
C GLU A 72 -14.10 6.16 -0.10
N ALA A 73 -13.00 6.65 -0.66
CA ALA A 73 -12.98 7.93 -1.36
C ALA A 73 -13.90 7.95 -2.57
N VAL A 74 -13.80 6.92 -3.42
CA VAL A 74 -14.65 6.76 -4.61
C VAL A 74 -16.12 6.69 -4.22
N LYS A 75 -16.45 5.90 -3.19
CA LYS A 75 -17.83 5.78 -2.68
C LYS A 75 -18.35 7.11 -2.17
N CYS A 76 -17.58 7.80 -1.33
CA CYS A 76 -18.00 9.09 -0.75
C CYS A 76 -18.26 10.16 -1.81
N ALA A 77 -17.42 10.22 -2.85
CA ALA A 77 -17.63 11.16 -3.96
C ALA A 77 -18.86 10.80 -4.79
N LYS A 78 -19.05 9.51 -5.12
CA LYS A 78 -20.22 9.02 -5.87
C LYS A 78 -21.54 9.29 -5.14
N GLU A 79 -21.54 9.21 -3.82
CA GLU A 79 -22.71 9.50 -2.96
C GLU A 79 -22.88 11.00 -2.66
N GLY A 80 -22.01 11.86 -3.21
CA GLY A 80 -22.08 13.32 -3.01
C GLY A 80 -21.66 13.79 -1.61
N GLY A 81 -21.10 12.90 -0.78
CA GLY A 81 -20.70 13.17 0.60
C GLY A 81 -19.39 13.93 0.75
N GLY A 82 -18.66 14.14 -0.34
CA GLY A 82 -17.34 14.78 -0.32
C GLY A 82 -16.96 15.45 -1.64
N PHE A 83 -15.69 15.85 -1.71
CA PHE A 83 -15.03 16.36 -2.91
C PHE A 83 -13.80 15.49 -3.19
N LEU A 84 -13.67 15.00 -4.42
CA LEU A 84 -12.43 14.39 -4.93
C LEU A 84 -11.33 15.46 -5.01
#